data_AF-A0AAE6F741-F1
#
_entry.id   AF-A0AAE6F741-F1
#
_cell.length_a   1.000
_cell.length_b   1.000
_cell.length_c   1.000
_cell.angle_alpha   90.00
_cell.angle_beta   90.00
_cell.angle_gamma   90.00
#
_symmetry.space_group_name_H-M   'P 1'
#
loop_
_entity.id
_entity.type
_entity.pdbx_description
1 polymer ?
#
loop_
_entity_poly.entity_id
_entity_poly.type
_entity_poly.pdbx_seq_one_letter_code
_entity_poly.pdbx_strand_id
1 'polypeptide(L)'
;MKEEGSISLSWDAIDDAQSYIVHYGNANQSEPTQAVNMGYTETNSWTLATGDVPTLAAGDKIYLYVQTYREKGVGATDVEKARYLHDGPYTGSAWSTPTILTKD
;
A
#
# COMPACT_ATOMS: atom_id res chain seq x y z
N MET A 1 17.38 -4.94 -9.94
CA MET A 1 17.65 -3.49 -10.08
C MET A 1 16.38 -2.78 -9.66
N LYS A 2 16.44 -1.74 -8.82
CA LYS A 2 15.26 -0.90 -8.54
C LYS A 2 15.07 0.01 -9.75
N GLU A 3 13.87 0.08 -10.29
CA GLU A 3 13.57 1.02 -11.38
C GLU A 3 13.57 2.44 -10.81
N GLU A 4 14.21 3.39 -11.50
CA GLU A 4 14.14 4.79 -11.10
C GLU A 4 12.67 5.24 -11.10
N GLY A 5 12.24 5.83 -9.99
CA GLY A 5 10.84 6.24 -9.79
C GLY A 5 9.94 5.18 -9.14
N SER A 6 10.40 3.94 -8.93
CA SER A 6 9.64 2.94 -8.16
C SER A 6 9.67 3.24 -6.67
N ILE A 7 8.60 2.89 -5.97
CA ILE A 7 8.53 3.01 -4.51
C ILE A 7 8.66 1.62 -3.91
N SER A 8 9.60 1.43 -2.98
CA SER A 8 9.73 0.19 -2.22
C SER A 8 9.50 0.46 -0.73
N LEU A 9 8.67 -0.37 -0.11
CA LEU A 9 8.41 -0.36 1.32
C LEU A 9 8.79 -1.71 1.92
N SER A 10 9.30 -1.67 3.15
CA SER A 10 9.52 -2.84 3.98
C SER A 10 9.25 -2.46 5.44
N TRP A 11 8.67 -3.38 6.19
CA TRP A 11 8.33 -3.19 7.60
C TRP A 11 8.62 -4.47 8.39
N ASP A 12 8.55 -4.39 9.72
CA ASP A 12 8.69 -5.59 10.55
C ASP A 12 7.48 -6.50 10.38
N ALA A 13 7.73 -7.81 10.25
CA ALA A 13 6.66 -8.78 10.17
C ALA A 13 5.82 -8.76 11.45
N ILE A 14 4.50 -8.85 11.29
CA ILE A 14 3.55 -8.91 12.41
C ILE A 14 3.12 -10.36 12.62
N ASP A 15 3.12 -10.81 13.88
CA ASP A 15 2.66 -12.15 14.23
C ASP A 15 1.21 -12.37 13.78
N ASP A 16 0.93 -13.59 13.28
CA ASP A 16 -0.34 -14.01 12.70
C ASP A 16 -0.78 -13.27 11.42
N ALA A 17 -0.01 -12.31 10.91
CA ALA A 17 -0.33 -11.66 9.64
C ALA A 17 -0.04 -12.61 8.47
N GLN A 18 -1.06 -12.85 7.65
CA GLN A 18 -0.94 -13.65 6.42
C GLN A 18 -0.79 -12.78 5.17
N SER A 19 -1.27 -11.54 5.22
CA SER A 19 -1.12 -10.59 4.13
C SER A 19 -1.19 -9.14 4.62
N TYR A 20 -0.83 -8.23 3.71
CA TYR A 20 -0.80 -6.80 3.95
C TYR A 20 -1.43 -6.08 2.77
N ILE A 21 -2.19 -5.03 3.07
CA ILE A 21 -2.67 -4.07 2.08
C ILE A 21 -1.94 -2.76 2.29
N VAL A 22 -1.40 -2.20 1.21
CA VAL A 22 -0.81 -0.87 1.19
C VAL A 22 -1.80 0.10 0.56
N HIS A 23 -2.26 1.08 1.32
CA HIS A 23 -3.16 2.14 0.86
C HIS A 23 -2.38 3.41 0.55
N TYR A 24 -2.66 4.04 -0.58
CA TYR A 24 -2.05 5.32 -0.95
C TYR A 24 -3.00 6.16 -1.82
N GLY A 25 -2.87 7.48 -1.69
CA GLY A 25 -3.60 8.46 -2.49
C GLY A 25 -2.77 9.02 -3.63
N ASN A 26 -3.27 10.09 -4.24
CA ASN A 26 -2.52 10.92 -5.18
C ASN A 26 -1.58 11.89 -4.44
N ALA A 27 -0.85 12.71 -5.21
CA ALA A 27 0.03 13.76 -4.70
C ALA A 27 -0.62 14.60 -3.59
N ASN A 28 0.09 14.77 -2.49
CA ASN A 28 -0.26 15.58 -1.31
C ASN A 28 -1.56 15.19 -0.58
N GLN A 29 -2.09 13.99 -0.83
CA GLN A 29 -3.28 13.49 -0.14
C GLN A 29 -2.89 12.75 1.14
N SER A 30 -3.01 13.44 2.28
CA SER A 30 -2.64 12.90 3.58
C SER A 30 -3.74 12.13 4.28
N GLU A 31 -5.01 12.31 3.92
CA GLU A 31 -6.09 11.68 4.69
C GLU A 31 -6.27 10.20 4.26
N PRO A 32 -6.40 9.24 5.19
CA PRO A 32 -6.68 7.84 4.88
C PRO A 32 -7.89 7.64 3.95
N THR A 33 -8.91 8.48 4.07
CA THR A 33 -10.11 8.45 3.21
C THR A 33 -9.84 8.84 1.76
N GLN A 34 -8.68 9.43 1.46
CA GLN A 34 -8.23 9.77 0.11
C GLN A 34 -7.35 8.68 -0.51
N ALA A 35 -6.98 7.65 0.26
CA ALA A 35 -6.14 6.55 -0.19
C ALA A 35 -6.94 5.54 -1.03
N VAL A 36 -7.25 5.95 -2.25
CA VAL A 36 -8.09 5.19 -3.21
C VAL A 36 -7.36 4.03 -3.89
N ASN A 37 -6.01 4.05 -3.88
CA ASN A 37 -5.20 3.01 -4.49
C ASN A 37 -4.79 1.99 -3.44
N MET A 38 -4.70 0.72 -3.86
CA MET A 38 -4.36 -0.41 -3.00
C MET A 38 -3.35 -1.33 -3.65
N GLY A 39 -2.31 -1.68 -2.90
CA GLY A 39 -1.38 -2.76 -3.19
C GLY A 39 -1.61 -3.95 -2.26
N TYR A 40 -1.23 -5.15 -2.69
CA TYR A 40 -1.29 -6.38 -1.90
C TYR A 40 0.08 -7.04 -1.82
N THR A 41 0.39 -7.64 -0.67
CA THR A 41 1.56 -8.51 -0.52
C THR A 41 1.33 -9.56 0.57
N GLU A 42 1.92 -10.73 0.42
CA GLU A 42 1.96 -11.78 1.46
C GLU A 42 3.29 -11.77 2.25
N THR A 43 4.17 -10.82 1.95
CA THR A 43 5.42 -10.60 2.67
C THR A 43 5.44 -9.21 3.30
N ASN A 44 6.35 -8.98 4.23
CA ASN A 44 6.55 -7.68 4.90
C ASN A 44 7.28 -6.64 4.01
N SER A 45 7.10 -6.75 2.69
CA SER A 45 7.66 -5.84 1.71
C SER A 45 6.73 -5.70 0.52
N TRP A 46 6.72 -4.51 -0.07
CA TRP A 46 5.90 -4.19 -1.23
C TRP A 46 6.62 -3.21 -2.15
N THR A 47 6.39 -3.30 -3.45
CA THR A 47 6.96 -2.38 -4.44
C THR A 47 5.86 -1.89 -5.38
N LEU A 48 5.79 -0.57 -5.57
CA LEU A 48 4.99 0.08 -6.59
C LEU A 48 5.88 0.35 -7.80
N ALA A 49 5.51 -0.23 -8.95
CA ALA A 49 6.22 0.00 -10.19
C ALA A 49 6.08 1.47 -10.63
N THR A 50 7.09 2.01 -11.33
CA THR A 50 7.11 3.43 -11.73
C THR A 50 5.87 3.84 -12.52
N GLY A 51 5.32 2.95 -13.35
CA GLY A 51 4.12 3.22 -14.15
C GLY A 51 2.83 3.34 -13.33
N ASP A 52 2.82 2.82 -12.10
CA ASP A 52 1.66 2.82 -11.20
C ASP A 52 1.79 3.88 -10.09
N VAL A 53 2.93 4.57 -10.01
CA VAL A 53 3.10 5.72 -9.12
C VAL A 53 2.26 6.88 -9.66
N PRO A 54 1.40 7.50 -8.83
CA PRO A 54 0.67 8.70 -9.23
C PRO A 54 1.61 9.79 -9.74
N THR A 55 1.15 10.64 -10.65
CA THR A 55 1.96 11.76 -11.13
C THR A 55 2.33 12.69 -9.97
N LEU A 56 3.64 12.81 -9.68
CA LEU A 56 4.20 13.69 -8.65
C LEU A 56 5.09 14.76 -9.28
N ALA A 57 4.92 16.03 -8.90
CA ALA A 57 5.88 17.10 -9.15
C ALA A 57 6.97 17.14 -8.06
N ALA A 58 8.09 17.80 -8.35
CA ALA A 58 9.13 18.03 -7.34
C ALA A 58 8.55 18.77 -6.13
N GLY A 59 8.79 18.25 -4.93
CA GLY A 59 8.22 18.72 -3.66
C GLY A 59 6.90 18.06 -3.25
N ASP A 60 6.22 17.33 -4.16
CA ASP A 60 5.00 16.61 -3.82
C ASP A 60 5.28 15.43 -2.90
N LYS A 61 4.30 15.13 -2.05
CA LYS A 61 4.35 14.01 -1.12
C LYS A 61 3.40 12.91 -1.52
N ILE A 62 3.80 11.67 -1.24
CA ILE A 62 2.92 10.50 -1.25
C ILE A 62 2.91 9.87 0.14
N TYR A 63 1.71 9.53 0.60
CA TYR A 63 1.44 8.96 1.92
C TYR A 63 1.02 7.51 1.72
N LEU A 64 1.78 6.58 2.32
CA LEU A 64 1.52 5.14 2.23
C LEU A 64 1.21 4.58 3.61
N TYR A 65 0.10 3.88 3.70
CA TYR A 65 -0.42 3.27 4.92
C TYR A 65 -0.47 1.76 4.76
N VAL A 66 -0.10 1.02 5.79
CA VAL A 66 -0.15 -0.44 5.78
C VAL A 66 -1.23 -0.93 6.74
N GLN A 67 -2.07 -1.85 6.28
CA GLN A 67 -2.94 -2.66 7.13
C GLN A 67 -2.55 -4.13 7.02
N THR A 68 -2.54 -4.83 8.15
CA THR A 68 -2.27 -6.27 8.20
C THR A 68 -3.58 -7.05 8.25
N TYR A 69 -3.60 -8.22 7.62
CA TYR A 69 -4.74 -9.13 7.61
C TYR A 69 -4.30 -10.53 8.04
N ARG A 70 -5.19 -11.24 8.74
CA ARG A 70 -4.98 -12.63 9.16
C ARG A 70 -5.39 -13.63 8.08
N GLU A 71 -5.87 -13.13 6.95
CA GLU A 71 -6.35 -13.88 5.80
C GLU A 71 -5.55 -13.50 4.56
N LYS A 72 -5.62 -14.35 3.53
CA LYS A 72 -5.09 -14.06 2.21
C LYS A 72 -6.18 -13.50 1.30
N GLY A 73 -5.80 -12.57 0.43
CA GLY A 73 -6.70 -12.05 -0.58
C GLY A 73 -6.96 -13.06 -1.70
N VAL A 74 -8.16 -13.01 -2.27
CA VAL A 74 -8.56 -13.88 -3.39
C VAL A 74 -8.80 -13.02 -4.63
N GLY A 75 -8.13 -13.36 -5.74
CA GLY A 75 -8.21 -12.60 -6.98
C GLY A 75 -7.10 -13.01 -7.96
N ALA A 76 -7.27 -12.68 -9.24
CA ALA A 76 -6.27 -12.92 -10.27
C ALA A 76 -5.16 -11.86 -10.22
N THR A 77 -5.49 -10.65 -9.76
CA THR A 77 -4.56 -9.52 -9.60
C THR A 77 -4.40 -9.11 -8.13
N ASP A 78 -3.30 -8.42 -7.82
CA ASP A 78 -3.06 -7.90 -6.47
C ASP A 78 -4.12 -6.88 -6.04
N VAL A 79 -4.63 -6.07 -6.97
CA VAL A 79 -5.74 -5.15 -6.71
C VAL A 79 -7.02 -5.92 -6.35
N GLU A 80 -7.35 -6.99 -7.06
CA GLU A 80 -8.50 -7.83 -6.72
C GLU A 80 -8.35 -8.50 -5.35
N LYS A 81 -7.15 -9.01 -5.03
CA LYS A 81 -6.84 -9.59 -3.71
C LYS A 81 -6.98 -8.56 -2.58
N ALA A 82 -6.44 -7.36 -2.77
CA ALA A 82 -6.61 -6.27 -1.81
C ALA A 82 -8.10 -5.91 -1.63
N ARG A 83 -8.83 -5.74 -2.73
CA ARG A 83 -10.27 -5.43 -2.70
C ARG A 83 -11.09 -6.52 -2.02
N TYR A 84 -10.76 -7.79 -2.22
CA TYR A 84 -11.44 -8.90 -1.56
C TYR A 84 -11.39 -8.77 -0.02
N LEU A 85 -10.22 -8.40 0.51
CA LEU A 85 -10.01 -8.20 1.94
C LEU A 85 -10.59 -6.86 2.44
N HIS A 86 -10.49 -5.80 1.64
CA HIS A 86 -10.96 -4.46 2.00
C HIS A 86 -12.50 -4.32 1.95
N ASP A 87 -13.13 -4.81 0.88
CA ASP A 87 -14.58 -4.69 0.63
C ASP A 87 -15.37 -5.87 1.25
N GLY A 88 -14.67 -6.96 1.60
CA GLY A 88 -15.25 -8.18 2.14
C GLY A 88 -15.52 -8.12 3.65
N PRO A 89 -15.99 -9.23 4.26
CA PRO A 89 -16.31 -9.30 5.69
C PRO A 89 -15.05 -9.49 6.57
N TYR A 90 -13.90 -8.95 6.14
CA TYR A 90 -12.62 -9.08 6.84
C TYR A 90 -12.33 -7.81 7.63
N THR A 91 -11.69 -7.97 8.79
CA THR A 91 -11.27 -6.83 9.62
C THR A 91 -9.75 -6.76 9.59
N GLY A 92 -9.22 -5.79 8.84
CA GLY A 92 -7.80 -5.45 8.90
C GLY A 92 -7.43 -4.84 10.24
N SER A 93 -6.13 -4.76 10.53
CA SER A 93 -5.62 -3.98 11.67
C SER A 93 -6.01 -2.50 11.57
N ALA A 94 -5.75 -1.74 12.64
CA ALA A 94 -5.63 -0.29 12.49
C ALA A 94 -4.58 0.06 11.41
N TRP A 95 -4.75 1.21 10.78
CA TRP A 95 -3.81 1.73 9.79
C TRP A 95 -2.47 2.04 10.48
N SER A 96 -1.37 1.78 9.80
CA SER A 96 -0.04 2.19 10.29
C SER A 96 0.08 3.70 10.37
N THR A 97 1.10 4.19 11.07
CA THR A 97 1.60 5.55 10.80
C THR A 97 2.03 5.63 9.33
N PRO A 98 1.74 6.73 8.62
CA PRO A 98 2.08 6.82 7.20
C PRO A 98 3.58 6.84 6.99
N THR A 99 4.05 6.10 5.99
CA THR A 99 5.32 6.39 5.36
C THR A 99 5.12 7.56 4.40
N ILE A 100 5.91 8.62 4.56
CA ILE A 100 5.81 9.82 3.73
C ILE A 100 7.06 9.90 2.85
N LEU A 101 6.87 9.88 1.54
CA LEU A 101 7.93 10.09 0.57
C LEU A 101 7.72 11.42 -0.14
N THR A 102 8.81 12.17 -0.36
CA THR A 102 8.79 13.44 -1.10
C THR A 102 9.49 13.22 -2.43
N LYS A 103 8.91 13.71 -3.53
CA LYS A 103 9.53 13.66 -4.84
C LYS A 103 10.60 14.74 -4.94
N ASP A 104 11.82 14.35 -5.29
CA ASP A 104 12.92 15.26 -5.61
C ASP A 104 12.73 16.00 -6.95
#